data_AF-A0A3A2ZFU3-F1
#
_entry.id   AF-A0A3A2ZFU3-F1
#
_cell.length_a   1.000
_cell.length_b   1.000
_cell.length_c   1.000
_cell.angle_alpha   90.00
_cell.angle_beta   90.00
_cell.angle_gamma   90.00
#
_symmetry.space_group_name_H-M   'P 1'
#
loop_
_entity.id
_entity.type
_entity.pdbx_description
1 polymer ?
#
loop_
_entity_poly.entity_id
_entity_poly.type
_entity_poly.pdbx_seq_one_letter_code
_entity_poly.pdbx_strand_id
1 'polypeptide(L)'
;MSIQFRLVGAPFAGTKKVPNAGVRARNAPLPTLVFESLWTQSFRSLKLDADKWMRGSNGAVNAVILVNWARKNKTVRGTVELYTRRGSIPQQTEV
;
A
#
# COMPACT_ATOMS: atom_id res chain seq x y z
N MET A 1 -15.64 6.69 -9.67
CA MET A 1 -15.15 5.50 -10.41
C MET A 1 -13.79 5.12 -9.86
N SER A 2 -13.62 3.94 -9.29
CA SER A 2 -12.34 3.46 -8.74
C SER A 2 -11.63 2.56 -9.75
N ILE A 3 -10.33 2.78 -9.98
CA ILE A 3 -9.53 1.95 -10.89
C ILE A 3 -9.08 0.70 -10.15
N GLN A 4 -9.45 -0.47 -10.67
CA GLN A 4 -9.02 -1.76 -10.17
C GLN A 4 -7.85 -2.31 -11.00
N PHE A 5 -6.87 -2.87 -10.30
CA PHE A 5 -5.69 -3.49 -10.87
C PHE A 5 -5.71 -4.99 -10.62
N ARG A 6 -5.19 -5.77 -11.58
CA ARG A 6 -4.94 -7.20 -11.41
C ARG A 6 -3.44 -7.42 -11.26
N LEU A 7 -3.05 -8.06 -10.17
CA LEU A 7 -1.67 -8.41 -9.85
C LEU A 7 -1.20 -9.57 -10.73
N VAL A 8 0.08 -9.57 -11.09
CA VAL A 8 0.68 -10.51 -12.06
C VAL A 8 1.88 -11.28 -11.48
N GLY A 9 2.47 -10.81 -10.38
CA GLY A 9 3.62 -11.44 -9.71
C GLY A 9 3.21 -12.46 -8.65
N ALA A 10 3.94 -13.57 -8.55
CA ALA A 10 3.80 -14.52 -7.46
C ALA A 10 4.20 -13.89 -6.10
N PRO A 11 3.63 -14.33 -4.96
CA PRO A 11 2.59 -15.36 -4.82
C PRO A 11 1.16 -14.83 -5.01
N PHE A 12 0.99 -13.57 -5.41
CA PHE A 12 -0.31 -12.87 -5.40
C PHE A 12 -0.94 -12.72 -6.79
N ALA A 13 -0.41 -13.42 -7.80
CA ALA A 13 -0.88 -13.35 -9.17
C ALA A 13 -2.40 -13.64 -9.26
N GLY A 14 -3.10 -12.90 -10.11
CA GLY A 14 -4.55 -13.00 -10.27
C GLY A 14 -5.37 -12.19 -9.26
N THR A 15 -4.78 -11.77 -8.13
CA THR A 15 -5.45 -10.93 -7.12
C THR A 15 -5.87 -9.60 -7.72
N LYS A 16 -7.11 -9.18 -7.46
CA LYS A 16 -7.61 -7.84 -7.79
C LYS A 16 -7.40 -6.91 -6.59
N LYS A 17 -6.88 -5.70 -6.84
CA LYS A 17 -6.72 -4.65 -5.81
C LYS A 17 -7.18 -3.29 -6.32
N VAL A 18 -7.65 -2.47 -5.40
CA VAL A 18 -8.02 -1.07 -5.64
C VAL A 18 -7.24 -0.25 -4.61
N PRO A 19 -6.31 0.61 -5.00
CA PRO A 19 -5.61 1.47 -4.05
C PRO A 19 -6.52 2.61 -3.62
N ASN A 20 -6.33 3.17 -2.41
CA ASN A 20 -6.99 4.43 -2.07
C ASN A 20 -6.53 5.57 -2.99
N ALA A 21 -5.23 5.64 -3.28
CA ALA A 21 -4.68 6.50 -4.34
C ALA A 21 -3.40 5.91 -4.94
N GLY A 22 -2.99 6.40 -6.11
CA GLY A 22 -1.74 5.96 -6.72
C GLY A 22 -1.26 6.85 -7.85
N VAL A 23 0.05 6.83 -8.08
CA VAL A 23 0.69 7.47 -9.23
C VAL A 23 0.99 6.40 -10.26
N ARG A 24 0.46 6.59 -11.46
CA ARG A 24 0.61 5.67 -12.58
C ARG A 24 1.11 6.44 -13.78
N ALA A 25 2.24 6.02 -14.33
CA ALA A 25 2.71 6.54 -15.62
C ALA A 25 1.66 6.28 -16.70
N ARG A 26 1.58 7.17 -17.69
CA ARG A 26 0.65 7.02 -18.82
C ARG A 26 0.85 5.63 -19.46
N ASN A 27 -0.26 4.93 -19.70
CA ASN A 27 -0.30 3.58 -20.29
C ASN A 27 0.36 2.45 -19.47
N ALA A 28 0.88 2.72 -18.27
CA ALA A 28 1.37 1.65 -17.40
C ALA A 28 0.21 0.76 -16.91
N PRO A 29 0.39 -0.58 -16.88
CA PRO A 29 -0.67 -1.50 -16.47
C PRO A 29 -0.96 -1.46 -14.97
N LEU A 30 0.02 -1.03 -14.17
CA LEU A 30 -0.03 -0.94 -12.71
C LEU A 30 0.55 0.41 -12.25
N PRO A 31 0.17 0.91 -11.06
CA PRO A 31 0.78 2.11 -10.48
C PRO A 31 2.24 1.86 -10.08
N THR A 32 3.03 2.92 -10.08
CA THR A 32 4.44 2.91 -9.63
C THR A 32 4.54 3.27 -8.14
N LEU A 33 3.62 4.09 -7.65
CA LEU A 33 3.47 4.45 -6.24
C LEU A 33 2.02 4.21 -5.82
N VAL A 34 1.84 3.54 -4.68
CA VAL A 34 0.53 3.27 -4.09
C VAL A 34 0.42 3.95 -2.73
N PHE A 35 -0.74 4.54 -2.45
CA PHE A 35 -1.12 5.05 -1.14
C PHE A 35 -2.31 4.23 -0.62
N GLU A 36 -2.15 3.65 0.55
CA GLU A 36 -3.24 3.00 1.30
C GLU A 36 -3.44 3.74 2.63
N SER A 37 -4.68 4.09 2.94
CA SER A 37 -5.07 4.82 4.15
C SER A 37 -6.24 4.11 4.79
N LEU A 38 -6.00 3.46 5.92
CA LEU A 38 -6.94 2.51 6.53
C LEU A 38 -7.10 2.80 8.03
N TRP A 39 -8.27 2.45 8.58
CA TRP A 39 -8.57 2.60 10.00
C TRP A 39 -8.40 1.26 10.73
N THR A 40 -7.60 1.26 11.81
CA THR A 40 -7.33 0.14 12.73
C THR A 40 -7.46 -1.25 12.11
N GLN A 41 -6.72 -1.51 11.04
CA GLN A 41 -6.42 -2.89 10.69
C GLN A 41 -5.31 -3.39 11.62
N SER A 42 -5.31 -4.70 11.92
CA SER A 42 -4.16 -5.29 12.59
C SER A 42 -2.91 -4.99 11.75
N PHE A 43 -1.80 -4.67 12.41
CA PHE A 43 -0.51 -4.41 11.76
C PHE A 43 -0.11 -5.51 10.76
N ARG A 44 -0.53 -6.75 11.03
CA ARG A 44 -0.33 -7.91 10.15
C ARG A 44 -1.09 -7.80 8.82
N SER A 45 -2.32 -7.29 8.85
CA SER A 45 -3.14 -7.11 7.64
C SER A 45 -2.58 -6.02 6.73
N LEU A 46 -2.08 -4.93 7.32
CA LEU A 46 -1.48 -3.80 6.61
C LEU A 46 -0.18 -4.20 5.89
N LYS A 47 0.68 -4.93 6.61
CA LYS A 47 1.88 -5.54 6.02
C LYS A 47 1.54 -6.44 4.84
N LEU A 48 0.51 -7.28 4.98
CA LEU A 48 0.07 -8.15 3.89
C LEU A 48 -0.42 -7.35 2.68
N ASP A 49 -1.08 -6.21 2.89
CA ASP A 49 -1.55 -5.37 1.79
C ASP A 49 -0.43 -4.63 1.06
N ALA A 50 0.57 -4.13 1.78
CA ALA A 50 1.78 -3.60 1.17
C ALA A 50 2.54 -4.71 0.41
N ASP A 51 2.65 -5.90 0.99
CA ASP A 51 3.33 -7.04 0.40
C ASP A 51 2.66 -7.56 -0.89
N LYS A 52 1.32 -7.56 -0.94
CA LYS A 52 0.57 -7.81 -2.18
C LYS A 52 0.95 -6.82 -3.27
N TRP A 53 1.04 -5.53 -2.96
CA TRP A 53 1.44 -4.53 -3.94
C TRP A 53 2.90 -4.69 -4.37
N MET A 54 3.81 -4.86 -3.42
CA MET A 54 5.24 -4.95 -3.67
C MET A 54 5.62 -6.22 -4.46
N ARG A 55 5.18 -7.40 -4.01
CA ARG A 55 5.51 -8.68 -4.69
C ARG A 55 4.56 -9.00 -5.83
N GLY A 56 3.26 -8.76 -5.64
CA GLY A 56 2.23 -9.08 -6.63
C GLY A 56 2.25 -8.20 -7.87
N SER A 57 2.91 -7.05 -7.84
CA SER A 57 3.08 -6.20 -9.03
C SER A 57 4.18 -6.69 -9.99
N ASN A 58 4.93 -7.73 -9.63
CA ASN A 58 6.13 -8.18 -10.36
C ASN A 58 7.11 -7.03 -10.63
N GLY A 59 7.26 -6.12 -9.67
CA GLY A 59 8.09 -4.94 -9.85
C GLY A 59 7.50 -3.92 -10.83
N ALA A 60 6.20 -3.67 -10.80
CA ALA A 60 5.64 -2.44 -11.34
C ALA A 60 5.47 -1.37 -10.25
N VAL A 61 5.11 -1.79 -9.03
CA VAL A 61 5.04 -0.93 -7.85
C VAL A 61 6.43 -0.81 -7.23
N ASN A 62 6.93 0.41 -7.10
CA ASN A 62 8.24 0.71 -6.53
C ASN A 62 8.17 1.06 -5.05
N ALA A 63 7.05 1.66 -4.64
CA ALA A 63 6.81 2.03 -3.27
C ALA A 63 5.32 1.95 -2.90
N VAL A 64 5.07 1.63 -1.63
CA VAL A 64 3.75 1.73 -0.99
C VAL A 64 3.90 2.62 0.25
N ILE A 65 3.13 3.70 0.28
CA ILE A 65 2.93 4.52 1.47
C ILE A 65 1.66 4.02 2.13
N LEU A 66 1.80 3.52 3.35
CA LEU A 66 0.70 3.00 4.14
C LEU A 66 0.46 3.94 5.32
N VAL A 67 -0.77 4.37 5.50
CA VAL A 67 -1.20 5.19 6.62
C VAL A 67 -2.23 4.42 7.41
N ASN A 68 -1.92 4.13 8.67
CA ASN A 68 -2.83 3.47 9.59
C ASN A 68 -3.33 4.46 10.62
N TRP A 69 -4.64 4.67 10.66
CA TRP A 69 -5.29 5.56 11.60
C TRP A 69 -5.83 4.80 12.80
N ALA A 70 -5.70 5.39 13.98
CA ALA A 70 -6.33 4.91 15.20
C ALA A 70 -6.90 6.09 15.98
N ARG A 71 -8.03 5.84 16.65
CA ARG A 71 -8.54 6.77 17.65
C ARG A 71 -7.83 6.53 18.97
N LYS A 72 -7.28 7.59 19.54
CA LYS A 72 -6.73 7.63 20.90
C LYS A 72 -7.47 8.72 21.67
N ASN A 73 -8.37 8.32 22.56
CA ASN A 73 -9.28 9.21 23.28
C ASN A 73 -10.12 10.09 22.32
N LYS A 74 -9.99 11.41 22.42
CA LYS A 74 -10.67 12.41 21.57
C LYS A 74 -9.84 12.83 20.35
N THR A 75 -8.71 12.15 20.10
CA THR A 75 -7.80 12.46 18.99
C THR A 75 -7.73 11.31 18.00
N VAL A 76 -7.46 11.64 16.74
CA VAL A 76 -7.03 10.68 15.72
C VAL A 76 -5.52 10.76 15.63
N ARG A 77 -4.85 9.61 15.57
CA ARG A 77 -3.42 9.50 15.32
C ARG A 77 -3.18 8.59 14.13
N GLY A 78 -2.20 8.93 13.31
CA GLY A 78 -1.75 8.11 12.21
C GLY A 78 -0.34 7.58 12.43
N THR A 79 -0.07 6.39 11.90
CA THR A 79 1.29 5.91 11.66
C THR A 79 1.48 5.77 10.16
N VAL A 80 2.55 6.36 9.64
CA VAL A 80 2.96 6.22 8.24
C VAL A 80 4.06 5.17 8.13
N GLU A 81 4.01 4.33 7.11
CA GLU A 81 5.07 3.39 6.76
C GLU A 81 5.38 3.46 5.26
N LEU A 82 6.67 3.40 4.93
CA LEU A 82 7.15 3.37 3.55
C LEU A 82 7.78 2.02 3.23
N TYR A 83 7.17 1.30 2.31
CA TYR A 83 7.71 0.08 1.73
C TYR A 83 8.38 0.42 0.39
N THR A 84 9.65 0.07 0.23
CA THR A 84 10.37 0.20 -1.04
C THR A 84 11.02 -1.12 -1.43
N ARG A 85 11.47 -1.25 -2.68
CA ARG A 85 12.20 -2.46 -3.11
C ARG A 85 13.54 -2.67 -2.41
N ARG A 86 14.17 -1.61 -1.89
CA ARG A 86 15.42 -1.70 -1.14
C ARG A 86 15.20 -2.07 0.33
N GLY A 87 13.95 -2.30 0.73
CA GLY A 87 13.52 -2.58 2.08
C GLY A 87 12.32 -1.71 2.47
N SER A 88 11.54 -2.17 3.45
CA SER A 88 10.68 -1.28 4.21
C SER A 88 11.56 -0.46 5.13
N ILE A 89 11.60 0.85 4.94
CA ILE A 89 12.04 1.76 6.00
C ILE A 89 10.75 2.14 6.72
N PRO A 90 10.38 1.45 7.82
CA PRO A 90 9.33 1.95 8.69
C PRO A 90 9.86 3.22 9.35
N GLN A 91 9.72 4.37 8.69
CA GLN A 91 9.72 5.64 9.38
C GLN A 91 8.35 5.79 10.00
N GLN A 92 8.22 5.28 11.22
CA GLN A 92 7.03 5.55 12.03
C GLN A 92 7.11 7.00 12.49
N THR A 93 6.35 7.84 11.80
CA THR A 93 6.09 9.21 12.24
C THR A 93 4.64 9.27 12.68
N GLU A 94 4.40 9.78 13.90
CA GLU A 94 3.05 10.10 14.36
C GLU A 94 2.55 11.35 13.63
N VAL A 95 1.34 11.26 13.07
CA VAL A 95 0.59 12.40 12.49
C VAL A 95 -0.75 12.57 13.19
#